data_AF-D3EMV5-F1
#
_entry.id   AF-D3EMV5-F1
#
_cell.length_a   1.000
_cell.length_b   1.000
_cell.length_c   1.000
_cell.angle_alpha   90.00
_cell.angle_beta   90.00
_cell.angle_gamma   90.00
#
_symmetry.space_group_name_H-M   'P 1'
#
loop_
_entity.id
_entity.type
_entity.pdbx_description
1 polymer ?
#
loop_
_entity_poly.entity_id
_entity_poly.type
_entity_poly.pdbx_seq_one_letter_code
_entity_poly.pdbx_strand_id
1 'polypeptide(L)'
;MHQRYYPCLIAFNKQDQYEKEDKKVIIEKIRQQVKPIIDPNNVTSINSTSIKIKNLQYNSDGSSEKWIEKQPPNIISLVSRLKIFETDNKQQLLLARNWRKAIEIKQQTKTISNVVKYNKAMPIIKKYELIAATVISINPISSVDFLATAAINTQMIIDLSNIYKQGFTFSQGKIAAIAIGKIIVQLGIAELSIHTISNLLKSNMITYILGSLSQGVSVAYLTHIVGLSLIEYFQEQSDSDINSSEIDVTKFSQIINKIFTKTQQRDLLNTFVKQTSSKISATT
;
A
#
# COMPACT_ATOMS: atom_id res chain seq x y z
N MET A 1 16.21 -6.76 17.90
CA MET A 1 16.87 -5.48 18.23
C MET A 1 16.02 -4.21 17.97
N HIS A 2 14.70 -4.28 17.71
CA HIS A 2 13.93 -3.14 17.19
C HIS A 2 13.18 -2.25 18.21
N GLN A 3 13.22 -2.54 19.52
CA GLN A 3 12.34 -1.84 20.49
C GLN A 3 12.99 -0.70 21.29
N ARG A 4 14.26 -0.35 21.07
CA ARG A 4 15.02 0.48 22.04
C ARG A 4 15.46 1.88 21.56
N TYR A 5 14.94 2.38 20.44
CA TYR A 5 15.46 3.62 19.84
C TYR A 5 14.58 4.87 20.00
N TYR A 6 13.39 4.76 20.58
CA TYR A 6 12.51 5.93 20.73
C TYR A 6 12.29 6.20 22.21
N PRO A 7 13.02 7.18 22.79
CA PRO A 7 12.68 7.64 24.12
C PRO A 7 11.27 8.22 24.07
N CYS A 8 10.44 7.90 25.07
CA CYS A 8 9.03 8.29 25.12
C CYS A 8 8.69 9.02 26.42
N LEU A 9 7.80 10.01 26.32
CA LEU A 9 7.25 10.78 27.43
C LEU A 9 5.73 10.81 27.32
N ILE A 10 5.05 10.55 28.43
CA ILE A 10 3.59 10.56 28.53
C ILE A 10 3.14 11.83 29.24
N ALA A 11 2.20 12.54 28.61
CA ALA A 11 1.52 13.67 29.20
C ALA A 11 0.04 13.32 29.41
N PHE A 12 -0.36 13.15 30.67
CA PHE A 12 -1.76 12.98 31.06
C PHE A 12 -2.45 14.35 31.06
N ASN A 13 -3.27 14.59 30.03
CA ASN A 13 -3.96 15.86 29.86
C ASN A 13 -5.29 15.93 30.61
N LYS A 14 -5.83 17.14 30.78
CA LYS A 14 -7.08 17.43 31.50
C LYS A 14 -7.02 17.09 32.99
N GLN A 15 -5.85 17.27 33.61
CA GLN A 15 -5.69 17.00 35.03
C GLN A 15 -6.67 17.81 35.90
N ASP A 16 -7.14 18.96 35.40
CA ASP A 16 -8.15 19.83 36.01
C ASP A 16 -9.53 19.18 36.16
N GLN A 17 -9.87 18.15 35.38
CA GLN A 17 -11.17 17.45 35.44
C GLN A 17 -11.30 16.44 36.59
N TYR A 18 -10.22 16.24 37.34
CA TYR A 18 -10.15 15.23 38.41
C TYR A 18 -9.95 15.90 39.76
N GLU A 19 -10.35 15.23 40.84
CA GLU A 19 -9.98 15.64 42.20
C GLU A 19 -8.51 15.29 42.51
N LYS A 20 -7.95 15.83 43.59
CA LYS A 20 -6.51 15.66 43.90
C LYS A 20 -6.17 14.20 44.18
N GLU A 21 -7.08 13.48 44.81
CA GLU A 21 -6.98 12.08 45.19
C GLU A 21 -7.03 11.19 43.94
N ASP A 22 -8.01 11.41 43.07
CA ASP A 22 -8.16 10.68 41.81
C ASP A 22 -6.97 10.88 40.87
N LYS A 23 -6.43 12.12 40.78
CA LYS A 23 -5.21 12.40 40.00
C LYS A 23 -4.05 11.52 40.42
N LYS A 24 -3.84 11.37 41.73
CA LYS A 24 -2.74 10.55 42.26
C LYS A 24 -2.93 9.09 41.89
N VAL A 25 -4.14 8.56 42.06
CA VAL A 25 -4.47 7.17 41.71
C VAL A 25 -4.25 6.91 40.23
N ILE A 26 -4.73 7.81 39.36
CA ILE A 26 -4.59 7.67 37.90
C ILE A 26 -3.12 7.70 37.49
N ILE A 27 -2.34 8.67 37.98
CA ILE A 27 -0.93 8.80 37.60
C ILE A 27 -0.10 7.61 38.09
N GLU A 28 -0.32 7.15 39.32
CA GLU A 28 0.38 5.97 39.82
C GLU A 28 0.02 4.72 39.02
N LYS A 29 -1.26 4.56 38.64
CA LYS A 29 -1.68 3.46 37.77
C LYS A 29 -1.03 3.52 36.39
N ILE A 30 -0.96 4.71 35.77
CA ILE A 30 -0.26 4.90 34.50
C ILE A 30 1.21 4.53 34.65
N ARG A 31 1.90 5.06 35.67
CA ARG A 31 3.31 4.77 35.96
C ARG A 31 3.57 3.28 36.12
N GLN A 32 2.72 2.58 36.87
CA GLN A 32 2.83 1.13 37.06
C GLN A 32 2.69 0.35 35.74
N GLN A 33 1.73 0.73 34.90
CA GLN A 33 1.48 0.06 33.62
C GLN A 33 2.61 0.27 32.61
N VAL A 34 3.21 1.46 32.60
CA VAL A 34 4.24 1.82 31.59
C VAL A 34 5.67 1.58 32.06
N LYS A 35 5.90 1.30 33.34
CA LYS A 35 7.21 1.01 33.95
C LYS A 35 8.11 0.05 33.14
N PRO A 36 7.59 -1.01 32.48
CA PRO A 36 8.45 -1.91 31.70
C PRO A 36 9.10 -1.25 30.47
N ILE A 37 8.58 -0.10 30.02
CA ILE A 37 8.93 0.53 28.74
C ILE A 37 9.37 1.99 28.93
N ILE A 38 8.79 2.70 29.90
CA ILE A 38 8.96 4.15 30.09
C ILE A 38 9.31 4.42 31.55
N ASP A 39 10.34 5.24 31.76
CA ASP A 39 10.70 5.75 33.10
C ASP A 39 9.48 6.46 33.73
N PRO A 40 9.05 6.10 34.95
CA PRO A 40 7.93 6.76 35.65
C PRO A 40 8.05 8.28 35.78
N ASN A 41 9.27 8.82 35.76
CA ASN A 41 9.55 10.27 35.76
C ASN A 41 9.19 10.93 34.42
N ASN A 42 9.05 10.17 33.34
CA ASN A 42 8.56 10.62 32.03
C ASN A 42 7.02 10.58 31.94
N VAL A 43 6.31 10.43 33.06
CA VAL A 43 4.85 10.57 33.13
C VAL A 43 4.52 11.87 33.86
N THR A 44 3.91 12.81 33.14
CA THR A 44 3.58 14.16 33.66
C THR A 44 2.09 14.44 33.53
N SER A 45 1.52 15.14 34.53
CA SER A 45 0.15 15.67 34.45
C SER A 45 0.17 17.08 33.92
N ILE A 46 -0.70 17.37 32.94
CA ILE A 46 -0.84 18.69 32.33
C ILE A 46 -2.30 19.09 32.23
N ASN A 47 -2.51 20.39 32.02
CA ASN A 47 -3.73 20.95 31.49
C ASN A 47 -3.38 21.82 30.29
N SER A 48 -3.80 21.43 29.08
CA SER A 48 -3.47 22.13 27.84
C SER A 48 -4.35 23.34 27.54
N THR A 49 -5.43 23.56 28.31
CA THR A 49 -6.44 24.58 28.04
C THR A 49 -6.73 25.44 29.26
N SER A 50 -7.25 26.64 29.06
CA SER A 50 -7.70 27.47 30.18
C SER A 50 -9.10 27.02 30.61
N ILE A 51 -9.31 26.79 31.91
CA ILE A 51 -10.62 26.42 32.47
C ILE A 51 -11.19 27.58 33.27
N LYS A 52 -12.52 27.70 33.25
CA LYS A 52 -13.32 28.58 34.09
C LYS A 52 -13.85 27.78 35.28
N ILE A 53 -13.38 28.07 36.48
CA ILE A 53 -13.83 27.45 37.72
C ILE A 53 -14.84 28.38 38.38
N LYS A 54 -15.97 27.85 38.82
CA LYS A 54 -16.96 28.60 39.61
C LYS A 54 -16.62 28.44 41.09
N ASN A 55 -16.17 29.51 41.72
CA ASN A 55 -15.88 29.52 43.15
C ASN A 55 -17.08 30.07 43.92
N LEU A 56 -17.34 29.51 45.09
CA LEU A 56 -18.35 29.97 46.04
C LEU A 56 -17.65 30.13 47.39
N GLN A 57 -17.55 31.36 47.89
CA GLN A 57 -17.04 31.64 49.22
C GLN A 57 -18.19 32.08 50.11
N TYR A 58 -18.29 31.48 51.29
CA TYR A 58 -19.19 31.91 52.34
C TYR A 58 -18.42 32.83 53.28
N ASN A 59 -18.94 34.04 53.47
CA ASN A 59 -18.37 35.01 54.38
C ASN A 59 -18.81 34.70 55.82
N SER A 60 -18.08 35.25 56.79
CA SER A 60 -18.31 35.09 58.25
C SER A 60 -19.73 35.47 58.69
N ASP A 61 -20.37 36.32 57.91
CA ASP A 61 -21.69 36.94 58.04
C ASP A 61 -22.81 36.15 57.31
N GLY A 62 -22.49 34.98 56.74
CA GLY A 62 -23.46 34.09 56.11
C GLY A 62 -23.82 34.44 54.65
N SER A 63 -23.27 35.54 54.12
CA SER A 63 -23.38 35.91 52.71
C SER A 63 -22.50 35.00 51.83
N SER A 64 -22.89 34.76 50.57
CA SER A 64 -22.10 33.94 49.63
C SER A 64 -21.71 34.72 48.39
N GLU A 65 -20.43 34.78 48.06
CA GLU A 65 -19.93 35.36 46.81
C GLU A 65 -19.62 34.27 45.78
N LYS A 66 -20.11 34.47 44.55
CA LYS A 66 -19.84 33.61 43.39
C LYS A 66 -19.01 34.38 42.39
N TRP A 67 -17.82 33.88 42.06
CA TRP A 67 -17.04 34.39 40.92
C TRP A 67 -16.52 33.26 40.05
N ILE A 68 -16.16 33.63 38.81
CA ILE A 68 -15.55 32.72 37.85
C ILE A 68 -14.06 33.01 37.80
N GLU A 69 -13.25 32.08 38.27
CA GLU A 69 -11.80 32.15 38.17
C GLU A 69 -11.34 31.48 36.86
N LYS A 70 -10.54 32.19 36.07
CA LYS A 70 -9.96 31.64 34.84
C LYS A 70 -8.54 31.16 35.13
N GLN A 71 -8.36 29.85 35.23
CA GLN A 71 -7.03 29.27 35.40
C GLN A 71 -6.34 29.10 34.03
N PRO A 72 -5.08 29.52 33.89
CA PRO A 72 -4.32 29.32 32.65
C PRO A 72 -3.96 27.83 32.47
N PRO A 73 -3.61 27.41 31.23
CA PRO A 73 -3.05 26.09 30.99
C PRO A 73 -1.84 25.81 31.90
N ASN A 74 -1.75 24.61 32.45
CA ASN A 74 -0.62 24.16 33.27
C ASN A 74 0.19 23.11 32.50
N ILE A 75 1.28 23.56 31.87
CA ILE A 75 2.23 22.72 31.12
C ILE A 75 3.66 22.80 31.67
N ILE A 76 3.88 23.53 32.77
CA ILE A 76 5.23 23.85 33.28
C ILE A 76 6.01 22.58 33.61
N SER A 77 5.36 21.62 34.27
CA SER A 77 5.95 20.31 34.59
C SER A 77 6.44 19.56 33.35
N LEU A 78 5.63 19.58 32.28
CA LEU A 78 5.99 18.97 31.00
C LEU A 78 7.18 19.67 30.35
N VAL A 79 7.21 21.00 30.29
CA VAL A 79 8.31 21.76 29.70
C VAL A 79 9.63 21.51 30.44
N SER A 80 9.59 21.51 31.78
CA SER A 80 10.76 21.21 32.61
C SER A 80 11.24 19.79 32.37
N ARG A 81 10.33 18.81 32.32
CA ARG A 81 10.71 17.42 32.04
C ARG A 81 11.25 17.25 30.63
N LEU A 82 10.70 17.95 29.63
CA LEU A 82 11.16 17.87 28.24
C LEU A 82 12.62 18.31 28.08
N LYS A 83 13.05 19.38 28.79
CA LYS A 83 14.44 19.84 28.77
C LYS A 83 15.42 18.82 29.33
N ILE A 84 15.05 18.20 30.45
CA ILE A 84 15.83 17.12 31.07
C ILE A 84 15.87 15.93 30.12
N PHE A 85 14.72 15.53 29.62
CA PHE A 85 14.56 14.41 28.70
C PHE A 85 15.37 14.56 27.41
N GLU A 86 15.40 15.76 26.80
CA GLU A 86 16.22 16.04 25.63
C GLU A 86 17.72 15.89 25.96
N THR A 87 18.14 16.40 27.11
CA THR A 87 19.54 16.32 27.58
C THR A 87 19.95 14.86 27.81
N ASP A 88 19.14 14.11 28.57
CA ASP A 88 19.37 12.72 28.94
C ASP A 88 19.40 11.80 27.70
N ASN A 89 18.65 12.14 26.65
CA ASN A 89 18.46 11.29 25.48
C ASN A 89 19.09 11.85 24.19
N LYS A 90 19.94 12.88 24.26
CA LYS A 90 20.49 13.58 23.09
C LYS A 90 21.07 12.63 22.04
N GLN A 91 21.90 11.67 22.46
CA GLN A 91 22.51 10.69 21.56
C GLN A 91 21.45 9.77 20.91
N GLN A 92 20.48 9.28 21.70
CA GLN A 92 19.42 8.42 21.19
C GLN A 92 18.50 9.16 20.20
N LEU A 93 18.18 10.42 20.48
CA LEU A 93 17.39 11.27 19.58
C LEU A 93 18.09 11.52 18.25
N LEU A 94 19.41 11.74 18.27
CA LEU A 94 20.22 11.86 17.05
C LEU A 94 20.21 10.55 16.25
N LEU A 95 20.43 9.40 16.90
CA LEU A 95 20.38 8.09 16.25
C LEU A 95 19.00 7.81 15.65
N ALA A 96 17.93 8.08 16.40
CA ALA A 96 16.55 7.92 15.95
C ALA A 96 16.22 8.83 14.76
N ARG A 97 16.74 10.06 14.74
CA ARG A 97 16.60 10.99 13.61
C ARG A 97 17.33 10.44 12.38
N ASN A 98 18.58 10.05 12.53
CA ASN A 98 19.38 9.52 11.42
C ASN A 98 18.80 8.22 10.87
N TRP A 99 18.31 7.35 11.75
CA TRP A 99 17.63 6.12 11.36
C TRP A 99 16.34 6.40 10.57
N ARG A 100 15.49 7.32 11.05
CA ARG A 100 14.30 7.75 10.30
C ARG A 100 14.68 8.34 8.94
N LYS A 101 15.75 9.15 8.88
CA LYS A 101 16.24 9.70 7.61
C LYS A 101 16.75 8.61 6.68
N ALA A 102 17.46 7.61 7.19
CA ALA A 102 17.92 6.47 6.40
C ALA A 102 16.75 5.65 5.85
N ILE A 103 15.69 5.41 6.64
CA ILE A 103 14.45 4.76 6.18
C ILE A 103 13.78 5.59 5.09
N GLU A 104 13.65 6.90 5.29
CA GLU A 104 13.04 7.82 4.32
C GLU A 104 13.81 7.81 2.99
N ILE A 105 15.15 7.93 3.04
CA ILE A 105 16.02 7.86 1.86
C ILE A 105 15.91 6.50 1.18
N LYS A 106 15.88 5.40 1.95
CA LYS A 106 15.68 4.04 1.42
C LYS A 106 14.34 3.94 0.68
N GLN A 107 13.26 4.48 1.24
CA GLN A 107 11.94 4.49 0.60
C GLN A 107 11.93 5.34 -0.68
N GLN A 108 12.49 6.55 -0.65
CA GLN A 108 12.61 7.42 -1.82
C GLN A 108 13.41 6.74 -2.94
N THR A 109 14.54 6.12 -2.58
CA THR A 109 15.38 5.37 -3.52
C THR A 109 14.63 4.18 -4.11
N LYS A 110 13.86 3.43 -3.29
CA LYS A 110 13.01 2.34 -3.78
C LYS A 110 11.97 2.83 -4.78
N THR A 111 11.30 3.95 -4.48
CA THR A 111 10.30 4.55 -5.39
C THR A 111 10.92 4.92 -6.73
N ILE A 112 12.06 5.64 -6.73
CA ILE A 112 12.74 6.05 -7.96
C ILE A 112 13.24 4.82 -8.75
N SER A 113 13.84 3.84 -8.06
CA SER A 113 14.29 2.59 -8.66
C SER A 113 13.14 1.82 -9.31
N ASN A 114 11.98 1.76 -8.66
CA ASN A 114 10.78 1.11 -9.19
C ASN A 114 10.27 1.78 -10.47
N VAL A 115 10.32 3.11 -10.56
CA VAL A 115 9.96 3.84 -11.80
C VAL A 115 10.92 3.47 -12.94
N VAL A 116 12.23 3.44 -12.68
CA VAL A 116 13.22 3.05 -13.70
C VAL A 116 13.02 1.59 -14.14
N LYS A 117 12.82 0.67 -13.19
CA LYS A 117 12.54 -0.75 -13.46
C LYS A 117 11.25 -0.91 -14.27
N TYR A 118 10.18 -0.20 -13.91
CA TYR A 118 8.91 -0.19 -14.64
C TYR A 118 9.09 0.25 -16.10
N ASN A 119 9.81 1.36 -16.32
CA ASN A 119 10.09 1.86 -17.67
C ASN A 119 10.91 0.88 -18.52
N LYS A 120 11.78 0.08 -17.89
CA LYS A 120 12.52 -1.01 -18.57
C LYS A 120 11.67 -2.24 -18.82
N ALA A 121 10.74 -2.55 -17.92
CA ALA A 121 9.87 -3.72 -18.02
C ALA A 121 8.77 -3.54 -19.09
N MET A 122 8.26 -2.33 -19.29
CA MET A 122 7.14 -2.08 -20.19
C MET A 122 7.39 -2.48 -21.65
N PRO A 123 8.54 -2.14 -22.28
CA PRO A 123 8.84 -2.61 -23.63
C PRO A 123 8.95 -4.13 -23.74
N ILE A 124 9.40 -4.82 -22.69
CA ILE A 124 9.48 -6.28 -22.64
C ILE A 124 8.09 -6.89 -22.62
N ILE A 125 7.19 -6.37 -21.78
CA ILE A 125 5.79 -6.83 -21.76
C ILE A 125 5.15 -6.65 -23.15
N LYS A 126 5.28 -5.46 -23.76
CA LYS A 126 4.77 -5.18 -25.11
C LYS A 126 5.30 -6.15 -26.18
N LYS A 127 6.58 -6.54 -26.08
CA LYS A 127 7.16 -7.56 -26.97
C LYS A 127 6.44 -8.90 -26.80
N TYR A 128 6.21 -9.34 -25.57
CA TYR A 128 5.53 -10.60 -25.30
C TYR A 128 4.03 -10.57 -25.64
N GLU A 129 3.34 -9.43 -25.49
CA GLU A 129 1.98 -9.23 -25.99
C GLU A 129 1.89 -9.51 -27.50
N LEU A 130 2.82 -8.92 -28.28
CA LEU A 130 2.87 -9.11 -29.72
C LEU A 130 3.18 -10.55 -30.10
N ILE A 131 4.14 -11.19 -29.43
CA ILE A 131 4.46 -12.61 -29.64
C ILE A 131 3.24 -13.49 -29.33
N ALA A 132 2.56 -13.24 -28.20
CA ALA A 132 1.42 -14.04 -27.79
C ALA A 132 0.23 -13.89 -28.75
N ALA A 133 -0.06 -12.66 -29.21
CA ALA A 133 -1.10 -12.41 -30.21
C ALA A 133 -0.81 -13.09 -31.55
N THR A 134 0.43 -13.02 -32.03
CA THR A 134 0.82 -13.56 -33.35
C THR A 134 0.79 -15.09 -33.37
N VAL A 135 1.30 -15.75 -32.34
CA VAL A 135 1.30 -17.22 -32.23
C VAL A 135 -0.12 -17.80 -32.32
N ILE A 136 -1.08 -17.19 -31.61
CA ILE A 136 -2.47 -17.67 -31.57
C ILE A 136 -3.25 -17.31 -32.84
N SER A 137 -2.89 -16.19 -33.49
CA SER A 137 -3.49 -15.81 -34.77
C SER A 137 -3.08 -16.74 -35.91
N ILE A 138 -1.87 -17.32 -35.84
CA ILE A 138 -1.35 -18.26 -36.85
C ILE A 138 -1.91 -19.67 -36.63
N ASN A 139 -2.04 -20.10 -35.38
CA ASN A 139 -2.61 -21.41 -35.03
C ASN A 139 -3.65 -21.22 -33.92
N PRO A 140 -4.95 -21.05 -34.27
CA PRO A 140 -6.01 -20.99 -33.26
C PRO A 140 -6.06 -22.33 -32.53
N ILE A 141 -5.47 -22.34 -31.33
CA ILE A 141 -5.26 -23.55 -30.54
C ILE A 141 -6.62 -24.22 -30.29
N SER A 142 -6.75 -25.48 -30.68
CA SER A 142 -7.84 -26.37 -30.25
C SER A 142 -7.81 -26.52 -28.73
N SER A 143 -8.43 -25.56 -28.02
CA SER A 143 -8.96 -25.54 -26.65
C SER A 143 -8.26 -26.27 -25.47
N VAL A 144 -7.08 -26.89 -25.61
CA VAL A 144 -6.61 -27.86 -24.60
C VAL A 144 -5.22 -27.59 -24.03
N ASP A 145 -4.45 -26.60 -24.47
CA ASP A 145 -3.18 -26.34 -23.76
C ASP A 145 -2.78 -24.88 -23.67
N PHE A 146 -3.56 -24.12 -22.89
CA PHE A 146 -3.10 -22.84 -22.33
C PHE A 146 -1.78 -23.00 -21.53
N LEU A 147 -1.47 -24.22 -21.06
CA LEU A 147 -0.19 -24.59 -20.45
C LEU A 147 0.94 -24.77 -21.47
N ALA A 148 0.69 -25.09 -22.75
CA ALA A 148 1.73 -25.07 -23.78
C ALA A 148 2.21 -23.64 -24.09
N THR A 149 1.34 -22.63 -23.90
CA THR A 149 1.70 -21.21 -23.93
C THR A 149 2.58 -20.78 -22.74
N ALA A 150 2.76 -21.65 -21.73
CA ALA A 150 3.59 -21.35 -20.56
C ALA A 150 5.05 -21.07 -20.91
N ALA A 151 5.58 -21.60 -22.02
CA ALA A 151 6.97 -21.34 -22.43
C ALA A 151 7.21 -19.87 -22.84
N ILE A 152 6.26 -19.23 -23.53
CA ILE A 152 6.33 -17.80 -23.89
C ILE A 152 6.29 -16.94 -22.62
N ASN A 153 5.42 -17.31 -21.69
CA ASN A 153 5.29 -16.63 -20.41
C ASN A 153 6.49 -16.89 -19.49
N THR A 154 7.17 -18.03 -19.60
CA THR A 154 8.37 -18.37 -18.82
C THR A 154 9.49 -17.36 -19.09
N GLN A 155 9.80 -17.07 -20.36
CA GLN A 155 10.88 -16.15 -20.67
C GLN A 155 10.53 -14.71 -20.26
N MET A 156 9.26 -14.30 -20.39
CA MET A 156 8.80 -13.01 -19.85
C MET A 156 9.04 -12.91 -18.34
N ILE A 157 8.68 -13.96 -17.57
CA ILE A 157 8.91 -14.01 -16.12
C ILE A 157 10.40 -13.87 -15.81
N ILE A 158 11.26 -14.58 -16.53
CA ILE A 158 12.72 -14.51 -16.33
C ILE A 158 13.24 -13.09 -16.64
N ASP A 159 12.89 -12.53 -17.79
CA ASP A 159 13.34 -11.21 -18.22
C ASP A 159 12.90 -10.13 -17.21
N LEU A 160 11.65 -10.20 -16.74
CA LEU A 160 11.14 -9.30 -15.69
C LEU A 160 11.85 -9.54 -14.36
N SER A 161 12.02 -10.79 -13.93
CA SER A 161 12.70 -11.13 -12.67
C SER A 161 14.13 -10.55 -12.63
N ASN A 162 14.83 -10.53 -13.76
CA ASN A 162 16.17 -9.98 -13.89
C ASN A 162 16.19 -8.45 -13.71
N ILE A 163 15.21 -7.73 -14.27
CA ILE A 163 15.06 -6.29 -14.06
C ILE A 163 14.85 -5.97 -12.58
N TYR A 164 14.06 -6.80 -11.90
CA TYR A 164 13.75 -6.62 -10.49
C TYR A 164 14.78 -7.21 -9.53
N LYS A 165 15.84 -7.85 -10.05
CA LYS A 165 16.91 -8.53 -9.29
C LYS A 165 16.45 -9.73 -8.46
N GLN A 166 15.39 -10.39 -8.89
CA GLN A 166 14.93 -11.66 -8.29
C GLN A 166 15.63 -12.88 -8.90
N GLY A 167 16.08 -12.78 -10.16
CA GLY A 167 17.01 -13.75 -10.76
C GLY A 167 16.46 -15.17 -10.92
N PHE A 168 15.26 -15.33 -11.45
CA PHE A 168 14.67 -16.66 -11.66
C PHE A 168 15.47 -17.43 -12.73
N THR A 169 15.83 -18.67 -12.41
CA THR A 169 16.31 -19.64 -13.40
C THR A 169 15.18 -20.02 -14.35
N PHE A 170 15.51 -20.63 -15.48
CA PHE A 170 14.50 -21.11 -16.42
C PHE A 170 13.51 -22.11 -15.80
N SER A 171 14.02 -23.03 -14.97
CA SER A 171 13.17 -24.01 -14.26
C SER A 171 12.19 -23.32 -13.31
N GLN A 172 12.66 -22.34 -12.54
CA GLN A 172 11.80 -21.54 -11.65
C GLN A 172 10.79 -20.71 -12.43
N GLY A 173 11.20 -20.11 -13.55
CA GLY A 173 10.31 -19.40 -14.47
C GLY A 173 9.20 -20.29 -15.01
N LYS A 174 9.49 -21.56 -15.32
CA LYS A 174 8.50 -22.54 -15.76
C LYS A 174 7.50 -22.90 -14.66
N ILE A 175 7.99 -23.14 -13.44
CA ILE A 175 7.13 -23.41 -12.27
C ILE A 175 6.21 -22.21 -12.02
N ALA A 176 6.77 -21.00 -12.03
CA ALA A 176 6.03 -19.75 -11.92
C ALA A 176 4.97 -19.61 -13.02
N ALA A 177 5.30 -19.88 -14.28
CA ALA A 177 4.35 -19.82 -15.39
C ALA A 177 3.17 -20.78 -15.21
N ILE A 178 3.43 -22.00 -14.72
CA ILE A 178 2.39 -23.00 -14.41
C ILE A 178 1.49 -22.49 -13.26
N ALA A 179 2.09 -21.97 -12.19
CA ALA A 179 1.34 -21.43 -11.05
C ALA A 179 0.44 -20.25 -11.46
N ILE A 180 0.99 -19.30 -12.22
CA ILE A 180 0.25 -18.15 -12.76
C ILE A 180 -0.88 -18.62 -13.67
N GLY A 181 -0.62 -19.60 -14.54
CA GLY A 181 -1.65 -20.19 -15.40
C GLY A 181 -2.82 -20.77 -14.60
N LYS A 182 -2.54 -21.52 -13.52
CA LYS A 182 -3.58 -22.03 -12.62
C LYS A 182 -4.39 -20.91 -11.97
N ILE A 183 -3.74 -19.85 -11.50
CA ILE A 183 -4.42 -18.69 -10.89
C ILE A 183 -5.38 -18.03 -11.89
N ILE A 184 -4.92 -17.80 -13.13
CA ILE A 184 -5.75 -17.18 -14.19
C ILE A 184 -7.00 -18.00 -14.46
N VAL A 185 -6.86 -19.32 -14.53
CA VAL A 185 -7.99 -20.25 -14.74
C VAL A 185 -8.92 -20.24 -13.53
N GLN A 186 -8.39 -20.37 -12.31
CA GLN A 186 -9.18 -20.40 -11.07
C GLN A 186 -9.98 -19.11 -10.84
N LEU A 187 -9.42 -17.96 -11.20
CA LEU A 187 -10.08 -16.67 -11.06
C LEU A 187 -11.02 -16.32 -12.22
N GLY A 188 -11.13 -17.17 -13.26
CA GLY A 188 -11.93 -16.89 -14.45
C GLY A 188 -11.42 -15.71 -15.29
N ILE A 189 -10.18 -15.25 -15.06
CA ILE A 189 -9.62 -14.06 -15.72
C ILE A 189 -9.51 -14.29 -17.23
N ALA A 190 -9.20 -15.52 -17.67
CA ALA A 190 -9.12 -15.86 -19.09
C ALA A 190 -10.47 -15.64 -19.80
N GLU A 191 -11.55 -16.20 -19.27
CA GLU A 191 -12.91 -16.08 -19.84
C GLU A 191 -13.39 -14.63 -19.81
N LEU A 192 -13.22 -13.94 -18.68
CA LEU A 192 -13.64 -12.54 -18.53
C LEU A 192 -12.86 -11.60 -19.48
N SER A 193 -11.60 -11.88 -19.75
CA SER A 193 -10.80 -11.12 -20.72
C SER A 193 -11.35 -11.26 -22.14
N ILE A 194 -11.65 -12.50 -22.55
CA ILE A 194 -12.26 -12.79 -23.85
C ILE A 194 -13.61 -12.07 -23.99
N HIS A 195 -14.46 -12.13 -22.97
CA HIS A 195 -15.76 -11.45 -22.97
C HIS A 195 -15.63 -9.92 -23.04
N THR A 196 -14.71 -9.34 -22.27
CA THR A 196 -14.50 -7.88 -22.24
C THR A 196 -14.07 -7.37 -23.61
N ILE A 197 -13.09 -8.03 -24.24
CA ILE A 197 -12.57 -7.64 -25.55
C ILE A 197 -13.58 -7.89 -26.66
N SER A 198 -14.30 -9.01 -26.61
CA SER A 198 -15.40 -9.30 -27.53
C SER A 198 -16.47 -8.20 -27.49
N ASN A 199 -16.85 -7.74 -26.29
CA ASN A 199 -17.82 -6.65 -26.14
C ASN A 199 -17.28 -5.30 -26.66
N LEU A 200 -16.01 -4.98 -26.39
CA LEU A 200 -15.38 -3.77 -26.93
C LEU A 200 -15.32 -3.78 -28.46
N LEU A 201 -14.89 -4.90 -29.05
CA LEU A 201 -14.81 -5.06 -30.51
C LEU A 201 -16.20 -5.00 -31.17
N LYS A 202 -17.23 -5.60 -30.56
CA LYS A 202 -18.62 -5.49 -31.03
C LYS A 202 -19.14 -4.06 -31.02
N SER A 203 -18.70 -3.23 -30.06
CA SER A 203 -19.14 -1.83 -29.96
C SER A 203 -18.58 -0.92 -31.06
N ASN A 204 -17.47 -1.31 -31.69
CA ASN A 204 -16.92 -0.66 -32.88
C ASN A 204 -17.35 -1.44 -34.12
N MET A 205 -18.50 -1.06 -34.68
CA MET A 205 -19.28 -1.74 -35.75
C MET A 205 -18.52 -2.03 -37.08
N ILE A 206 -17.23 -1.72 -37.18
CA ILE A 206 -16.42 -1.78 -38.41
C ILE A 206 -15.47 -3.01 -38.46
N THR A 207 -15.24 -3.73 -37.34
CA THR A 207 -14.13 -4.74 -37.30
C THR A 207 -14.53 -6.16 -36.91
N TYR A 208 -15.73 -6.63 -37.31
CA TYR A 208 -16.06 -8.05 -37.19
C TYR A 208 -15.61 -8.83 -38.44
N ILE A 209 -14.29 -8.94 -38.63
CA ILE A 209 -13.71 -9.84 -39.62
C ILE A 209 -12.77 -10.79 -38.87
N LEU A 210 -13.11 -12.08 -38.89
CA LEU A 210 -12.37 -13.25 -38.38
C LEU A 210 -12.22 -13.35 -36.84
N GLY A 211 -12.87 -14.35 -36.24
CA GLY A 211 -12.78 -14.68 -34.81
C GLY A 211 -11.36 -14.97 -34.29
N SER A 212 -10.39 -15.24 -35.18
CA SER A 212 -8.98 -15.39 -34.84
C SER A 212 -8.34 -14.08 -34.33
N LEU A 213 -8.78 -12.92 -34.83
CA LEU A 213 -8.28 -11.62 -34.37
C LEU A 213 -8.71 -11.32 -32.92
N SER A 214 -9.94 -11.67 -32.52
CA SER A 214 -10.42 -11.40 -31.16
C SER A 214 -9.70 -12.27 -30.11
N GLN A 215 -9.35 -13.51 -30.46
CA GLN A 215 -8.57 -14.40 -29.60
C GLN A 215 -7.13 -13.91 -29.43
N GLY A 216 -6.46 -13.50 -30.51
CA GLY A 216 -5.10 -12.93 -30.45
C GLY A 216 -5.02 -11.68 -29.58
N VAL A 217 -5.98 -10.76 -29.73
CA VAL A 217 -6.09 -9.55 -28.89
C VAL A 217 -6.36 -9.92 -27.42
N SER A 218 -7.20 -10.94 -27.17
CA SER A 218 -7.51 -11.41 -25.82
C SER A 218 -6.30 -11.96 -25.10
N VAL A 219 -5.45 -12.71 -25.80
CA VAL A 219 -4.23 -13.23 -25.18
C VAL A 219 -3.19 -12.14 -24.99
N ALA A 220 -3.02 -11.19 -25.93
CA ALA A 220 -2.17 -10.03 -25.68
C ALA A 220 -2.60 -9.27 -24.43
N TYR A 221 -3.90 -9.01 -24.25
CA TYR A 221 -4.41 -8.35 -23.05
C TYR A 221 -4.14 -9.17 -21.79
N LEU A 222 -4.33 -10.49 -21.82
CA LEU A 222 -4.03 -11.35 -20.68
C LEU A 222 -2.53 -11.33 -20.33
N THR A 223 -1.65 -11.37 -21.34
CA THR A 223 -0.20 -11.22 -21.17
C THR A 223 0.15 -9.86 -20.58
N HIS A 224 -0.54 -8.78 -20.97
CA HIS A 224 -0.40 -7.46 -20.37
C HIS A 224 -0.71 -7.47 -18.87
N ILE A 225 -1.87 -8.03 -18.49
CA ILE A 225 -2.30 -8.16 -17.09
C ILE A 225 -1.30 -8.96 -16.27
N VAL A 226 -0.81 -10.09 -16.81
CA VAL A 226 0.22 -10.91 -16.15
C VAL A 226 1.52 -10.12 -15.98
N GLY A 227 1.97 -9.42 -17.01
CA GLY A 227 3.18 -8.60 -16.97
C GLY A 227 3.10 -7.48 -15.91
N LEU A 228 1.98 -6.76 -15.86
CA LEU A 228 1.73 -5.74 -14.82
C LEU A 228 1.69 -6.35 -13.42
N SER A 229 1.10 -7.53 -13.27
CA SER A 229 1.00 -8.24 -11.99
C SER A 229 2.36 -8.73 -11.51
N LEU A 230 3.20 -9.23 -12.41
CA LEU A 230 4.60 -9.58 -12.13
C LEU A 230 5.41 -8.37 -11.71
N ILE A 231 5.22 -7.21 -12.35
CA ILE A 231 5.85 -5.96 -11.94
C ILE A 231 5.46 -5.62 -10.49
N GLU A 232 4.16 -5.57 -10.17
CA GLU A 232 3.70 -5.23 -8.81
C GLU A 232 4.24 -6.24 -7.78
N TYR A 233 4.16 -7.53 -8.10
CA TYR A 233 4.67 -8.61 -7.24
C TYR A 233 6.16 -8.45 -6.93
N PHE A 234 6.99 -8.20 -7.96
CA PHE A 234 8.43 -8.03 -7.78
C PHE A 234 8.82 -6.70 -7.12
N GLN A 235 8.00 -5.65 -7.23
CA GLN A 235 8.21 -4.38 -6.51
C GLN A 235 7.96 -4.52 -5.01
N GLU A 236 7.01 -5.36 -4.63
CA GLU A 236 6.67 -5.61 -3.23
C GLU A 236 7.66 -6.54 -2.54
N GLN A 237 8.33 -7.43 -3.27
CA GLN A 237 9.44 -8.22 -2.70
C GLN A 237 10.59 -7.32 -2.25
N SER A 238 11.17 -7.64 -1.10
CA SER A 238 12.32 -6.90 -0.59
C SER A 238 13.59 -7.39 -1.28
N ASP A 239 14.60 -6.52 -1.42
CA ASP A 239 15.92 -6.92 -1.96
C ASP A 239 16.61 -7.99 -1.08
N SER A 240 16.07 -8.31 0.10
CA SER A 240 16.55 -9.37 1.01
C SER A 240 15.87 -10.73 0.82
N ASP A 241 14.82 -10.82 0.00
CA ASP A 241 14.05 -12.07 -0.24
C ASP A 241 14.61 -12.92 -1.41
N ILE A 242 15.90 -12.74 -1.74
CA ILE A 242 16.61 -13.31 -2.92
C ILE A 242 16.51 -14.85 -3.00
N ASN A 243 16.05 -15.52 -1.95
CA ASN A 243 15.97 -16.98 -1.86
C ASN A 243 14.57 -17.56 -2.07
N SER A 244 13.50 -16.76 -2.25
CA SER A 244 12.19 -17.31 -2.62
C SER A 244 12.18 -17.65 -4.11
N SER A 245 12.53 -18.90 -4.42
CA SER A 245 12.55 -19.47 -5.76
C SER A 245 11.16 -19.77 -6.35
N GLU A 246 10.09 -19.41 -5.63
CA GLU A 246 8.71 -19.71 -5.96
C GLU A 246 7.83 -18.47 -5.80
N ILE A 247 6.78 -18.38 -6.62
CA ILE A 247 5.77 -17.34 -6.50
C ILE A 247 4.81 -17.71 -5.37
N ASP A 248 4.63 -16.80 -4.42
CA ASP A 248 3.53 -16.89 -3.46
C ASP A 248 2.20 -16.76 -4.20
N VAL A 249 1.56 -17.91 -4.40
CA VAL A 249 0.31 -18.07 -5.15
C VAL A 249 -0.81 -17.20 -4.56
N THR A 250 -0.89 -17.09 -3.23
CA THR A 250 -1.95 -16.33 -2.56
C THR A 250 -1.76 -14.84 -2.82
N LYS A 251 -0.54 -14.36 -2.61
CA LYS A 251 -0.18 -12.95 -2.84
C LYS A 251 -0.34 -12.58 -4.31
N PHE A 252 0.15 -13.42 -5.22
CA PHE A 252 0.04 -13.17 -6.65
C PHE A 252 -1.43 -13.18 -7.12
N SER A 253 -2.26 -14.08 -6.60
CA SER A 253 -3.71 -14.12 -6.86
C SER A 253 -4.41 -12.81 -6.48
N GLN A 254 -4.08 -12.24 -5.31
CA GLN A 254 -4.60 -10.93 -4.90
C GLN A 254 -4.16 -9.80 -5.84
N ILE A 255 -2.88 -9.80 -6.23
CA ILE A 255 -2.30 -8.78 -7.11
C ILE A 255 -2.94 -8.85 -8.51
N ILE A 256 -3.01 -10.04 -9.11
CA ILE A 256 -3.55 -10.17 -10.47
C ILE A 256 -5.04 -9.80 -10.52
N ASN A 257 -5.82 -10.16 -9.49
CA ASN A 257 -7.22 -9.75 -9.39
C ASN A 257 -7.37 -8.21 -9.26
N LYS A 258 -6.52 -7.57 -8.44
CA LYS A 258 -6.46 -6.11 -8.30
C LYS A 258 -6.13 -5.43 -9.63
N ILE A 259 -5.09 -5.90 -10.32
CA ILE A 259 -4.65 -5.34 -11.61
C ILE A 259 -5.71 -5.57 -12.69
N PHE A 260 -6.30 -6.75 -12.76
CA PHE A 260 -7.38 -7.08 -13.69
C PHE A 260 -8.59 -6.16 -13.53
N THR A 261 -9.10 -6.03 -12.30
CA THR A 261 -10.26 -5.17 -11.99
C THR A 261 -9.97 -3.70 -12.31
N LYS A 262 -8.79 -3.20 -11.93
CA LYS A 262 -8.36 -1.82 -12.20
C LYS A 262 -8.27 -1.52 -13.69
N THR A 263 -7.76 -2.47 -14.48
CA THR A 263 -7.59 -2.31 -15.93
C THR A 263 -8.96 -2.35 -16.62
N GLN A 264 -9.81 -3.31 -16.27
CA GLN A 264 -11.18 -3.42 -16.78
C GLN A 264 -11.98 -2.14 -16.54
N GLN A 265 -11.95 -1.58 -15.33
CA GLN A 265 -12.66 -0.33 -15.01
C GLN A 265 -12.21 0.86 -15.88
N ARG A 266 -10.90 0.98 -16.13
CA ARG A 266 -10.36 2.05 -16.98
C ARG A 266 -10.82 1.91 -18.42
N ASP A 267 -10.81 0.69 -18.96
CA ASP A 267 -11.22 0.44 -20.34
C ASP A 267 -12.72 0.67 -20.55
N LEU A 268 -13.56 0.27 -19.57
CA LEU A 268 -14.99 0.57 -19.59
C LEU A 268 -15.26 2.08 -19.56
N LEU A 269 -14.57 2.83 -18.70
CA LEU A 269 -14.70 4.29 -18.63
C LEU A 269 -14.28 4.96 -19.94
N ASN A 270 -13.14 4.56 -20.52
CA ASN A 270 -12.66 5.09 -21.79
C ASN A 270 -13.66 4.83 -22.93
N THR A 271 -14.27 3.64 -22.93
CA THR A 271 -15.27 3.27 -23.94
C THR A 271 -16.56 4.08 -23.77
N PHE A 272 -17.03 4.24 -22.54
CA PHE A 272 -18.19 5.08 -22.24
C PHE A 272 -17.96 6.54 -22.66
N VAL A 273 -16.80 7.13 -22.32
CA VAL A 273 -16.45 8.50 -22.72
C VAL A 273 -16.39 8.65 -24.25
N LYS A 274 -15.81 7.67 -24.96
CA LYS A 274 -15.81 7.69 -26.44
C LYS A 274 -17.22 7.59 -27.03
N GLN A 275 -18.08 6.75 -26.46
CA GLN A 275 -19.46 6.59 -26.93
C GLN A 275 -20.33 7.82 -26.64
N THR A 276 -20.15 8.48 -25.50
CA THR A 276 -20.89 9.70 -25.18
C THR A 276 -20.39 10.88 -26.00
N SER A 277 -19.08 11.05 -26.17
CA SER A 277 -18.51 12.10 -27.02
C SER A 277 -18.88 11.95 -28.50
N SER A 278 -18.90 10.73 -29.04
CA SER A 278 -19.31 10.49 -30.44
C SER A 278 -20.81 10.74 -30.67
N LYS A 279 -21.67 10.40 -29.70
CA LYS A 279 -23.11 10.70 -29.77
C LYS A 279 -23.43 12.19 -29.60
N ILE A 280 -22.63 12.93 -28.84
CA ILE A 280 -22.82 14.38 -28.66
C ILE A 280 -22.34 15.15 -29.91
N SER A 281 -21.26 14.70 -30.54
CA SER A 281 -20.73 15.34 -31.77
C SER A 281 -21.51 15.01 -33.04
N ALA A 282 -22.39 13.99 -33.01
CA ALA A 282 -23.28 13.64 -34.13
C ALA A 282 -24.64 14.36 -34.08
N THR A 283 -24.88 15.19 -33.06
CA THR A 283 -26.15 15.91 -32.86
C THR A 283 -25.98 17.45 -32.88
N THR A 284 -24.86 17.96 -33.39
CA THR A 284 -24.62 19.39 -33.67
C THR A 284 -24.20 19.54 -35.12
#